data_AF-A0A7Y2P4W2-F1
#
_entry.id   AF-A0A7Y2P4W2-F1
#
_cell.length_a   1.000
_cell.length_b   1.000
_cell.length_c   1.000
_cell.angle_alpha   90.00
_cell.angle_beta   90.00
_cell.angle_gamma   90.00
#
_symmetry.space_group_name_H-M   'P 1'
#
loop_
_entity.id
_entity.type
_entity.pdbx_description
1 polymer ?
#
loop_
_entity_poly.entity_id
_entity_poly.type
_entity_poly.pdbx_seq_one_letter_code
_entity_poly.pdbx_strand_id
1 'polypeptide(L)' 'LADQVDFMMSVEMNAGQMVEDVKLAVEGKVPVYFKGRMGGMIPTPEDIVEEIEMIIEKQIVPQV' A
#
# COMPACT_ATOMS: atom_id res chain seq x y z
N LEU A 1 2.83 -7.46 -13.67
CA LEU A 1 1.83 -7.10 -12.66
C LEU A 1 1.63 -5.60 -12.56
N ALA A 2 2.69 -4.78 -12.42
CA ALA A 2 2.53 -3.31 -12.35
C ALA A 2 1.70 -2.73 -13.50
N ASP A 3 1.86 -3.24 -14.72
CA ASP A 3 1.10 -2.76 -15.89
C ASP A 3 -0.36 -3.28 -15.93
N GLN A 4 -0.85 -3.96 -14.89
CA GLN A 4 -2.16 -4.63 -14.87
C GLN A 4 -3.03 -4.24 -13.67
N VAL A 5 -2.57 -3.32 -12.82
CA VAL A 5 -3.27 -2.90 -11.60
C VAL A 5 -3.20 -1.38 -11.48
N ASP A 6 -4.14 -0.77 -10.76
CA ASP A 6 -4.14 0.69 -10.56
C ASP A 6 -3.11 1.13 -9.52
N PHE A 7 -2.83 0.27 -8.54
CA PHE A 7 -1.81 0.48 -7.50
C PHE A 7 -1.34 -0.84 -6.90
N MET A 8 -0.23 -0.79 -6.15
CA MET A 8 0.19 -1.87 -5.27
C MET A 8 0.24 -1.39 -3.82
N MET A 9 0.04 -2.29 -2.87
CA MET A 9 0.16 -2.00 -1.44
C MET A 9 0.97 -3.10 -0.75
N SER A 10 2.00 -2.69 0.01
CA SER A 10 2.75 -3.58 0.90
C SER A 10 2.19 -3.48 2.31
N VAL A 11 1.79 -4.62 2.89
CA VAL A 11 1.36 -4.74 4.29
C VAL A 11 2.46 -5.44 5.07
N GLU A 12 3.06 -4.77 6.04
CA GLU A 12 4.24 -5.29 6.74
C GLU A 12 4.10 -5.12 8.26
N MET A 13 4.72 -6.05 9.00
CA MET A 13 4.85 -5.97 10.45
C MET A 13 6.16 -5.30 10.89
N ASN A 14 6.72 -4.45 10.03
CA ASN A 14 7.98 -3.71 10.23
C ASN A 14 7.84 -2.26 9.71
N ALA A 15 8.96 -1.54 9.58
CA ALA A 15 9.00 -0.13 9.17
C ALA A 15 9.08 0.12 7.65
N GLY A 16 8.86 -0.88 6.80
CA GLY A 16 8.84 -0.75 5.34
C GLY A 16 10.13 -1.21 4.65
N GLN A 17 10.73 -2.31 5.12
CA GLN A 17 11.93 -2.84 4.50
C GLN A 17 11.62 -3.44 3.12
N MET A 18 10.44 -4.07 2.94
CA MET A 18 10.07 -4.71 1.69
C MET A 18 9.43 -3.73 0.70
N VAL A 19 8.69 -2.72 1.18
CA VAL A 19 8.05 -1.74 0.29
C VAL A 19 9.06 -0.92 -0.51
N GLU A 20 10.29 -0.77 -0.01
CA GLU A 20 11.40 -0.17 -0.76
C GLU A 20 11.76 -1.02 -1.98
N ASP A 21 11.88 -2.34 -1.83
CA ASP A 21 12.12 -3.28 -2.93
C ASP A 21 10.95 -3.29 -3.93
N VAL A 22 9.71 -3.25 -3.44
CA VAL A 22 8.51 -3.17 -4.30
C VAL A 22 8.53 -1.88 -5.11
N LYS A 23 8.85 -0.74 -4.50
CA LYS A 23 8.98 0.55 -5.21
C LYS A 23 10.06 0.50 -6.28
N LEU A 24 11.21 -0.10 -5.97
CA LEU A 24 12.30 -0.30 -6.93
C LEU A 24 11.86 -1.17 -8.11
N ALA A 25 11.17 -2.28 -7.85
CA ALA A 25 10.70 -3.19 -8.89
C ALA A 25 9.55 -2.61 -9.74
N VAL A 26 8.71 -1.77 -9.14
CA VAL A 26 7.59 -1.10 -9.84
C VAL A 26 8.07 0.06 -10.70
N GLU A 27 9.19 0.70 -10.34
CA GLU A 27 9.82 1.77 -11.12
C GLU A 27 8.85 2.92 -11.47
N GLY A 28 7.94 3.23 -10.53
CA GLY A 28 6.97 4.32 -10.69
C GLY A 28 5.84 4.07 -11.69
N LYS A 29 5.72 2.85 -12.27
CA LYS A 29 4.63 2.50 -13.19
C LYS A 29 3.24 2.69 -12.58
N VAL A 30 3.11 2.36 -11.29
CA VAL A 30 1.90 2.54 -10.48
C VAL A 30 2.28 3.04 -9.09
N PRO A 31 1.41 3.76 -8.38
CA PRO A 31 1.66 4.13 -7.00
C PRO A 31 1.80 2.88 -6.12
N VAL A 32 2.75 2.94 -5.19
CA VAL A 32 3.01 1.89 -4.19
C VAL A 32 2.76 2.44 -2.80
N TYR A 33 1.74 1.91 -2.13
CA TYR A 33 1.33 2.27 -0.78
C TYR A 33 1.94 1.32 0.26
N PHE A 34 1.99 1.78 1.50
CA PHE A 34 2.58 1.06 2.63
C PHE A 34 1.65 1.08 3.84
N LYS A 35 1.34 -0.09 4.39
CA LYS A 35 0.64 -0.26 5.66
C LYS A 35 1.54 -1.03 6.63
N GLY A 36 2.20 -0.30 7.52
CA GLY A 36 3.08 -0.86 8.56
C GLY A 36 2.38 -1.01 9.92
N ARG A 37 2.62 -2.14 10.60
CA ARG A 37 2.26 -2.35 12.02
C ARG A 37 3.50 -2.84 12.79
N MET A 38 4.03 -2.01 13.68
CA MET A 38 5.19 -2.38 14.51
C MET A 38 4.75 -2.93 15.88
N GLY A 39 5.66 -3.62 16.58
CA GLY A 39 5.43 -4.07 17.97
C GLY A 39 4.71 -5.42 18.12
N GLY A 40 4.74 -6.28 17.09
CA GLY A 40 4.18 -7.63 17.15
C GLY A 40 2.66 -7.70 16.94
N MET A 41 2.02 -6.58 16.58
CA MET A 41 0.61 -6.55 16.21
C MET A 41 0.40 -7.10 14.80
N ILE A 42 -0.47 -8.10 14.65
CA ILE A 42 -0.82 -8.71 13.37
C ILE A 42 -1.94 -7.88 12.72
N PRO A 43 -1.80 -7.45 11.45
CA PRO A 43 -2.89 -6.78 10.73
C PRO A 43 -4.08 -7.72 10.57
N THR A 44 -5.29 -7.20 10.76
CA THR A 44 -6.52 -7.94 10.45
C THR A 44 -6.90 -7.78 8.97
N PRO A 45 -7.71 -8.69 8.41
CA PRO A 45 -8.28 -8.47 7.09
C PRO A 45 -9.07 -7.16 6.98
N GLU A 46 -9.80 -6.78 8.04
CA GLU A 46 -10.57 -5.53 8.10
C GLU A 46 -9.66 -4.30 8.00
N ASP A 47 -8.54 -4.28 8.74
CA ASP A 47 -7.52 -3.21 8.68
C ASP A 47 -6.99 -3.01 7.24
N ILE A 48 -6.91 -4.09 6.45
CA ILE A 48 -6.42 -4.07 5.07
C ILE A 48 -7.50 -3.54 4.13
N VAL A 49 -8.76 -3.99 4.29
CA VAL A 49 -9.89 -3.50 3.48
C VAL A 49 -10.09 -2.00 3.69
N GLU A 50 -10.11 -1.54 4.94
CA GLU A 50 -10.26 -0.12 5.27
C GLU A 50 -9.15 0.74 4.62
N GLU A 51 -7.90 0.27 4.62
CA GLU A 51 -6.80 0.99 3.97
C GLU A 51 -6.99 1.08 2.45
N ILE A 52 -7.44 0.00 1.81
CA ILE A 52 -7.71 -0.05 0.37
C ILE A 52 -8.83 0.94 0.01
N GLU A 53 -9.93 0.94 0.77
CA GLU A 53 -11.05 1.85 0.57
C GLU A 53 -10.59 3.32 0.69
N MET A 54 -9.82 3.66 1.72
CA MET A 54 -9.27 5.01 1.90
C MET A 54 -8.34 5.42 0.75
N ILE A 55 -7.55 4.51 0.19
CA ILE A 55 -6.69 4.79 -0.97
C ILE A 55 -7.55 5.12 -2.19
N ILE A 56 -8.56 4.31 -2.47
CA ILE A 56 -9.46 4.49 -3.62
C ILE A 56 -10.20 5.82 -3.50
N GLU A 57 -10.74 6.16 -2.33
CA GLU A 57 -11.43 7.44 -2.10
C GLU A 57 -10.51 8.64 -2.38
N LYS A 58 -9.26 8.59 -1.91
CA LYS A 58 -8.26 9.65 -2.14
C LYS A 58 -7.85 9.78 -3.60
N GLN A 59 -7.92 8.72 -4.39
CA GLN A 59 -7.64 8.79 -5.83
C GLN A 59 -8.79 9.40 -6.62
N ILE A 60 -10.03 9.22 -6.16
CA ILE A 60 -11.24 9.73 -6.83
C ILE A 60 -11.46 11.21 -6.52
N VAL A 61 -11.10 11.67 -5.32
CA VAL A 61 -11.27 13.07 -4.90
C VAL A 61 -9.94 13.81 -5.04
N PRO A 62 -9.77 14.71 -6.04
CA PRO A 62 -8.61 15.59 -6.06
C PRO A 62 -8.65 16.44 -4.79
N GLN A 63 -7.63 16.32 -3.96
CA GLN A 63 -7.43 17.23 -2.83
C GLN A 63 -7.29 18.64 -3.41
N VAL A 64 -8.28 19.49 -3.15
CA VAL A 64 -8.35 20.89 -3.60
C VAL A 64 -7.32 21.74 -2.86
#